data_AF-A0A1F3E6N3-F1
#
_entry.id   AF-A0A1F3E6N3-F1
#
_cell.length_a   1.000
_cell.length_b   1.000
_cell.length_c   1.000
_cell.angle_alpha   90.00
_cell.angle_beta   90.00
_cell.angle_gamma   90.00
#
_symmetry.space_group_name_H-M   'P 1'
#
loop_
_entity.id
_entity.type
_entity.pdbx_description
1 polymer ?
#
loop_
_entity_poly.entity_id
_entity_poly.type
_entity_poly.pdbx_seq_one_letter_code
_entity_poly.pdbx_strand_id
1 'polypeptide(L)'
;MTNKELIKNLNSNNPNLIIQTLNFISNQGSSEIVDHLIDLLHKNKDQQIQAELIHILENIHDQKSVIPITNALKNTKYINERALLLSTCWKNSIKYDEFAELFTDIFIESNFEEAFDAFTVLDNLHSVSDENITKCILKLESSVEDANDLKKPLFSELIKIFLSFKENPAE
;
A
#
# COMPACT_ATOMS: atom_id res chain seq x y z
N MET A 1 19.83 12.79 -13.06
CA MET A 1 19.95 11.45 -13.67
C MET A 1 18.67 11.16 -14.42
N THR A 2 18.75 10.52 -15.59
CA THR A 2 17.57 10.03 -16.32
C THR A 2 16.99 8.79 -15.63
N ASN A 3 15.71 8.45 -15.86
CA ASN A 3 15.11 7.23 -15.31
C ASN A 3 15.90 5.97 -15.69
N LYS A 4 16.45 5.93 -16.92
CA LYS A 4 17.33 4.84 -17.37
C LYS A 4 18.61 4.72 -16.53
N GLU A 5 19.23 5.84 -16.17
CA GLU A 5 20.41 5.86 -15.30
C GLU A 5 20.07 5.45 -13.87
N LEU A 6 18.93 5.93 -13.33
CA LEU A 6 18.44 5.54 -12.01
C LEU A 6 18.27 4.02 -11.93
N ILE A 7 17.52 3.43 -12.87
CA ILE A 7 17.27 1.98 -12.93
C ILE A 7 18.59 1.20 -13.04
N LYS A 8 19.53 1.67 -13.88
CA LYS A 8 20.85 1.03 -13.99
C LYS A 8 21.60 1.04 -12.65
N ASN A 9 21.58 2.16 -11.94
CA ASN A 9 22.31 2.30 -10.68
C ASN A 9 21.66 1.50 -9.54
N LEU A 10 20.32 1.44 -9.48
CA LEU A 10 19.58 0.62 -8.50
C LEU A 10 19.86 -0.88 -8.66
N ASN A 11 20.17 -1.33 -9.87
CA ASN A 11 20.55 -2.73 -10.16
C ASN A 11 22.06 -3.00 -10.02
N SER A 12 22.84 -2.06 -9.50
CA SER A 12 24.27 -2.24 -9.31
C SER A 12 24.58 -3.19 -8.15
N ASN A 13 25.75 -3.84 -8.19
CA ASN A 13 26.27 -4.59 -7.03
C ASN A 13 27.03 -3.70 -6.04
N ASN A 14 27.11 -2.39 -6.28
CA ASN A 14 27.79 -1.44 -5.40
C ASN A 14 26.78 -0.76 -4.45
N PRO A 15 26.77 -1.10 -3.14
CA PRO A 15 25.82 -0.53 -2.19
C PRO A 15 25.88 0.99 -2.09
N ASN A 16 27.08 1.58 -2.18
CA ASN A 16 27.24 3.04 -2.15
C ASN A 16 26.57 3.71 -3.35
N LEU A 17 26.63 3.09 -4.54
CA LEU A 17 25.98 3.61 -5.73
C LEU A 17 24.45 3.51 -5.61
N ILE A 18 23.94 2.42 -5.02
CA ILE A 18 22.51 2.27 -4.73
C ILE A 18 22.07 3.38 -3.78
N ILE A 19 22.74 3.55 -2.63
CA ILE A 19 22.39 4.55 -1.61
C ILE A 19 22.44 5.98 -2.19
N GLN A 20 23.48 6.32 -2.94
CA GLN A 20 23.55 7.63 -3.62
C GLN A 20 22.37 7.85 -4.58
N THR A 21 21.93 6.78 -5.25
CA THR A 21 20.78 6.84 -6.16
C THR A 21 19.46 6.97 -5.41
N LEU A 22 19.29 6.24 -4.30
CA LEU A 22 18.11 6.36 -3.42
C LEU A 22 18.01 7.77 -2.83
N ASN A 23 19.12 8.35 -2.36
CA ASN A 23 19.16 9.73 -1.89
C ASN A 23 18.77 10.74 -2.99
N PHE A 24 19.22 10.52 -4.23
CA PHE A 24 18.80 11.36 -5.36
C PHE A 24 17.29 11.24 -5.61
N ILE A 25 16.74 10.02 -5.56
CA ILE A 25 15.31 9.73 -5.75
C ILE A 25 14.47 10.38 -4.66
N SER A 26 14.86 10.25 -3.39
CA SER A 26 14.18 10.84 -2.25
C SER A 26 13.98 12.36 -2.41
N ASN A 27 15.00 13.05 -2.96
CA ASN A 27 14.95 14.51 -3.14
C ASN A 27 14.20 14.98 -4.39
N GLN A 28 14.15 14.17 -5.46
CA GLN A 28 13.61 14.60 -6.76
C GLN A 28 12.21 14.03 -7.05
N GLY A 29 11.89 12.87 -6.48
CA GLY A 29 10.70 12.08 -6.81
C GLY A 29 10.74 11.50 -8.23
N SER A 30 10.13 10.34 -8.44
CA SER A 30 9.82 9.80 -9.77
C SER A 30 8.86 8.62 -9.64
N SER A 31 7.61 8.78 -10.06
CA SER A 31 6.62 7.69 -10.02
C SER A 31 6.98 6.52 -10.96
N GLU A 32 7.74 6.81 -12.03
CA GLU A 32 8.11 5.84 -13.08
C GLU A 32 9.09 4.77 -12.61
N ILE A 33 9.67 4.90 -11.41
CA ILE A 33 10.65 3.96 -10.86
C ILE A 33 10.11 3.19 -9.65
N VAL A 34 8.88 3.44 -9.21
CA VAL A 34 8.33 2.86 -7.97
C VAL A 34 8.28 1.34 -8.03
N ASP A 35 7.98 0.77 -9.19
CA ASP A 35 8.06 -0.68 -9.44
C ASP A 35 9.48 -1.24 -9.24
N HIS A 36 10.51 -0.48 -9.64
CA HIS A 36 11.91 -0.84 -9.45
C HIS A 36 12.35 -0.71 -7.99
N LEU A 37 11.80 0.26 -7.24
CA LEU A 37 12.04 0.39 -5.81
C LEU A 37 11.46 -0.81 -5.05
N ILE A 38 10.23 -1.22 -5.39
CA ILE A 38 9.57 -2.39 -4.80
C ILE A 38 10.34 -3.67 -5.15
N ASP A 39 10.79 -3.82 -6.40
CA ASP A 39 11.60 -4.96 -6.80
C ASP A 39 12.97 -4.99 -6.09
N LEU A 40 13.58 -3.83 -5.85
CA LEU A 40 14.80 -3.72 -5.05
C LEU A 40 14.55 -4.08 -3.58
N LEU A 41 13.42 -3.64 -3.00
CA LEU A 41 13.01 -4.00 -1.64
C LEU A 41 12.88 -5.52 -1.47
N HIS A 42 12.37 -6.19 -2.49
CA HIS A 42 12.27 -7.64 -2.50
C HIS A 42 13.64 -8.33 -2.61
N LYS A 43 14.51 -7.87 -3.52
CA LYS A 43 15.78 -8.54 -3.86
C LYS A 43 16.93 -8.25 -2.91
N ASN A 44 16.99 -7.05 -2.34
CA ASN A 44 18.12 -6.59 -1.54
C ASN A 44 17.77 -6.69 -0.06
N LYS A 45 18.62 -7.30 0.78
CA LYS A 45 18.38 -7.45 2.23
C LYS A 45 19.38 -6.67 3.09
N ASP A 46 20.15 -5.76 2.48
CA ASP A 46 20.99 -4.81 3.20
C ASP A 46 20.11 -3.85 4.01
N GLN A 47 20.39 -3.71 5.31
CA GLN A 47 19.53 -2.96 6.23
C GLN A 47 19.47 -1.47 5.90
N GLN A 48 20.58 -0.88 5.43
CA GLN A 48 20.63 0.53 5.08
C GLN A 48 19.82 0.78 3.81
N ILE A 49 19.97 -0.06 2.79
CA ILE A 49 19.20 0.03 1.55
C ILE A 49 17.71 -0.16 1.83
N GLN A 50 17.34 -1.14 2.67
CA GLN A 50 15.96 -1.37 3.08
C GLN A 50 15.36 -0.14 3.78
N ALA A 51 16.07 0.46 4.73
CA ALA A 51 15.60 1.65 5.44
C ALA A 51 15.35 2.83 4.51
N GLU A 52 16.27 3.09 3.56
CA GLU A 52 16.10 4.16 2.57
C GLU A 52 14.93 3.89 1.61
N LEU A 53 14.72 2.64 1.19
CA LEU A 53 13.58 2.27 0.35
C LEU A 53 12.25 2.51 1.06
N ILE A 54 12.16 2.08 2.33
CA ILE A 54 10.96 2.29 3.14
C ILE A 54 10.71 3.78 3.31
N HIS A 55 11.75 4.55 3.66
CA HIS A 55 11.65 6.00 3.80
C HIS A 55 11.12 6.66 2.52
N ILE A 56 11.61 6.26 1.35
CA ILE A 56 11.11 6.79 0.07
C ILE A 56 9.63 6.41 -0.13
N LEU A 57 9.26 5.15 0.07
CA LEU A 57 7.89 4.65 -0.13
C LEU A 57 6.87 5.31 0.81
N GLU A 58 7.26 5.59 2.05
CA GLU A 58 6.45 6.33 3.04
C GLU A 58 6.25 7.81 2.67
N ASN A 59 7.12 8.39 1.84
CA ASN A 59 7.09 9.82 1.47
C ASN A 59 6.72 10.04 0.00
N ILE A 60 6.03 9.09 -0.64
CA ILE A 60 5.54 9.28 -2.01
C ILE A 60 4.32 10.21 -2.01
N HIS A 61 4.35 11.17 -2.93
CA HIS A 61 3.25 12.12 -3.15
C HIS A 61 2.62 12.04 -4.55
N ASP A 62 3.30 11.44 -5.53
CA ASP A 62 2.77 11.35 -6.89
C ASP A 62 1.73 10.23 -7.00
N GLN A 63 0.48 10.61 -7.26
CA GLN A 63 -0.66 9.72 -7.42
C GLN A 63 -0.46 8.65 -8.51
N LYS A 64 0.39 8.88 -9.51
CA LYS A 64 0.74 7.86 -10.52
C LYS A 64 1.37 6.60 -9.90
N SER A 65 1.90 6.71 -8.68
CA SER A 65 2.50 5.60 -7.93
C SER A 65 1.47 4.63 -7.35
N VAL A 66 0.17 4.97 -7.35
CA VAL A 66 -0.88 4.09 -6.82
C VAL A 66 -0.92 2.74 -7.55
N ILE A 67 -0.71 2.75 -8.87
CA ILE A 67 -0.76 1.54 -9.71
C ILE A 67 0.38 0.57 -9.38
N PRO A 68 1.67 0.96 -9.40
CA PRO A 68 2.74 0.04 -9.06
C PRO A 68 2.64 -0.50 -7.62
N ILE A 69 2.19 0.32 -6.66
CA ILE A 69 2.01 -0.11 -5.26
C ILE A 69 0.90 -1.16 -5.15
N THR A 70 -0.29 -0.87 -5.69
CA THR A 70 -1.44 -1.79 -5.59
C THR A 70 -1.22 -3.07 -6.40
N ASN A 71 -0.50 -2.99 -7.53
CA ASN A 71 -0.06 -4.18 -8.26
C ASN A 71 0.89 -5.04 -7.43
N ALA A 72 1.77 -4.42 -6.64
CA ALA A 72 2.67 -5.16 -5.76
C ALA A 72 1.93 -5.86 -4.62
N LEU A 73 0.94 -5.19 -4.00
CA LEU A 73 0.11 -5.79 -2.95
C LEU A 73 -0.67 -7.03 -3.43
N LYS A 74 -1.08 -7.07 -4.70
CA LYS A 74 -1.77 -8.21 -5.34
C LYS A 74 -0.81 -9.34 -5.75
N ASN A 75 0.48 -9.07 -5.87
CA ASN A 75 1.43 -9.98 -6.47
C ASN A 75 2.05 -10.89 -5.41
N THR A 76 1.84 -12.20 -5.54
CA THR A 76 2.37 -13.21 -4.60
C THR A 76 3.90 -13.23 -4.53
N LYS A 77 4.60 -12.67 -5.52
CA LYS A 77 6.05 -12.43 -5.47
C LYS A 77 6.46 -11.59 -4.25
N TYR A 78 5.65 -10.61 -3.86
CA TYR A 78 5.95 -9.65 -2.79
C TYR A 78 5.22 -9.99 -1.48
N ILE A 79 4.79 -11.23 -1.30
CA ILE A 79 4.01 -11.65 -0.13
C ILE A 79 4.74 -11.38 1.20
N ASN A 80 6.06 -11.54 1.23
CA ASN A 80 6.88 -11.30 2.41
C ASN A 80 7.08 -9.81 2.70
N GLU A 81 6.92 -8.96 1.68
CA GLU A 81 7.02 -7.51 1.78
C GLU A 81 5.65 -6.84 1.94
N ARG A 82 4.54 -7.59 1.86
CA ARG A 82 3.17 -7.04 1.84
C ARG A 82 2.84 -6.24 3.10
N ALA A 83 3.16 -6.76 4.29
CA ALA A 83 2.95 -6.04 5.55
C ALA A 83 3.68 -4.69 5.55
N LEU A 84 4.94 -4.69 5.13
CA LEU A 84 5.73 -3.48 5.01
C LEU A 84 5.12 -2.50 4.00
N LEU A 85 4.77 -2.96 2.80
CA LEU A 85 4.14 -2.14 1.76
C LEU A 85 2.80 -1.54 2.23
N LEU A 86 1.96 -2.33 2.91
CA LEU A 86 0.70 -1.84 3.50
C LEU A 86 0.94 -0.71 4.48
N SER A 87 1.93 -0.86 5.37
CA SER A 87 2.28 0.19 6.31
C SER A 87 2.69 1.50 5.63
N THR A 88 3.27 1.44 4.42
CA THR A 88 3.62 2.65 3.66
C THR A 88 2.40 3.34 3.05
N CYS A 89 1.33 2.59 2.73
CA CYS A 89 0.13 3.13 2.09
C CYS A 89 -0.59 4.16 2.96
N TRP A 90 -0.71 3.94 4.27
CA TRP A 90 -1.37 4.91 5.15
C TRP A 90 -0.42 6.04 5.62
N LYS A 91 0.90 5.86 5.46
CA LYS A 91 1.91 6.87 5.81
C LYS A 91 2.16 7.90 4.70
N ASN A 92 2.01 7.48 3.45
CA ASN A 92 2.21 8.34 2.30
C ASN A 92 0.95 9.16 1.98
N SER A 93 1.03 10.08 1.01
CA SER A 93 -0.10 10.96 0.65
C SER A 93 -0.84 10.51 -0.61
N ILE A 94 -0.70 9.25 -1.02
CA ILE A 94 -1.40 8.68 -2.17
C ILE A 94 -2.85 8.39 -1.77
N LYS A 95 -3.77 8.65 -2.70
CA LYS A 95 -5.19 8.34 -2.57
C LYS A 95 -5.48 6.92 -3.07
N TYR A 96 -6.15 6.11 -2.27
CA TYR A 96 -6.41 4.68 -2.55
C TYR A 96 -7.89 4.36 -2.76
N ASP A 97 -8.73 5.38 -2.93
CA ASP A 97 -10.20 5.36 -3.07
C ASP A 97 -10.71 4.29 -4.05
N GLU A 98 -10.11 4.21 -5.24
CA GLU A 98 -10.49 3.23 -6.27
C GLU A 98 -10.12 1.78 -5.92
N PHE A 99 -9.31 1.58 -4.87
CA PHE A 99 -8.78 0.29 -4.43
C PHE A 99 -9.41 -0.20 -3.12
N ALA A 100 -10.52 0.38 -2.66
CA ALA A 100 -11.22 -0.04 -1.44
C ALA A 100 -11.46 -1.56 -1.36
N GLU A 101 -11.84 -2.20 -2.48
CA GLU A 101 -12.06 -3.65 -2.54
C GLU A 101 -10.77 -4.44 -2.26
N LEU A 102 -9.63 -4.00 -2.81
CA LEU A 102 -8.33 -4.65 -2.57
C LEU A 102 -7.97 -4.63 -1.08
N PHE A 103 -8.06 -3.47 -0.43
CA PHE A 103 -7.71 -3.36 0.99
C PHE A 103 -8.71 -4.11 1.88
N THR A 104 -9.98 -4.21 1.47
CA THR A 104 -10.99 -5.04 2.13
C THR A 104 -10.61 -6.53 2.06
N ASP A 105 -10.20 -7.01 0.89
CA ASP A 105 -9.76 -8.41 0.72
C ASP A 105 -8.54 -8.71 1.61
N ILE A 106 -7.54 -7.81 1.60
CA ILE A 106 -6.36 -7.93 2.46
C ILE A 106 -6.75 -7.97 3.94
N PHE A 107 -7.64 -7.08 4.39
CA PHE A 107 -8.13 -7.05 5.77
C PHE A 107 -8.76 -8.38 6.20
N ILE A 108 -9.58 -8.98 5.33
CA ILE A 108 -10.28 -10.23 5.60
C ILE A 108 -9.28 -11.39 5.70
N GLU A 109 -8.39 -11.51 4.72
CA GLU A 109 -7.53 -12.69 4.52
C GLU A 109 -6.28 -12.71 5.41
N SER A 110 -5.83 -11.56 5.91
CA SER A 110 -4.53 -11.43 6.57
C SER A 110 -4.57 -11.63 8.09
N ASN A 111 -3.37 -11.70 8.68
CA ASN A 111 -3.19 -11.69 10.14
C ASN A 111 -3.61 -10.31 10.72
N PHE A 112 -3.61 -10.19 12.04
CA PHE A 112 -4.09 -8.97 12.69
C PHE A 112 -3.28 -7.71 12.33
N GLU A 113 -1.96 -7.82 12.21
CA GLU A 113 -1.07 -6.67 11.92
C GLU A 113 -1.32 -6.11 10.52
N GLU A 114 -1.31 -6.97 9.51
CA GLU A 114 -1.63 -6.60 8.13
C GLU A 114 -3.08 -6.10 7.99
N ALA A 115 -4.01 -6.71 8.71
CA ALA A 115 -5.40 -6.27 8.73
C ALA A 115 -5.53 -4.87 9.34
N PHE A 116 -4.78 -4.55 10.39
CA PHE A 116 -4.82 -3.24 11.01
C PHE A 116 -4.27 -2.13 10.10
N ASP A 117 -3.19 -2.41 9.36
CA ASP A 117 -2.68 -1.47 8.35
C ASP A 117 -3.68 -1.28 7.21
N ALA A 118 -4.28 -2.38 6.71
CA ALA A 118 -5.32 -2.30 5.68
C ALA A 118 -6.56 -1.53 6.17
N PHE A 119 -6.99 -1.76 7.42
CA PHE A 119 -8.04 -1.00 8.08
C PHE A 119 -7.72 0.50 8.08
N THR A 120 -6.49 0.86 8.44
CA THR A 120 -6.06 2.27 8.52
C THR A 120 -6.09 2.93 7.14
N VAL A 121 -5.75 2.20 6.08
CA VAL A 121 -5.92 2.72 4.70
C VAL A 121 -7.39 2.93 4.36
N LEU A 122 -8.25 1.97 4.70
CA LEU A 122 -9.70 2.03 4.45
C LEU A 122 -10.39 3.17 5.20
N ASP A 123 -9.98 3.42 6.45
CA ASP A 123 -10.49 4.52 7.29
C ASP A 123 -10.09 5.91 6.76
N ASN A 124 -8.99 6.00 6.02
CA ASN A 124 -8.52 7.24 5.40
C ASN A 124 -9.00 7.44 3.94
N LEU A 125 -9.94 6.61 3.46
CA LEU A 125 -10.55 6.84 2.16
C LEU A 125 -11.44 8.09 2.18
N HIS A 126 -11.49 8.81 1.07
CA HIS A 126 -12.25 10.06 0.95
C HIS A 126 -13.56 9.84 0.19
N SER A 127 -13.53 9.01 -0.83
CA SER A 127 -14.69 8.63 -1.61
C SER A 127 -14.60 7.18 -2.06
N VAL A 128 -15.75 6.51 -2.11
CA VAL A 128 -15.85 5.13 -2.60
C VAL A 128 -17.11 5.05 -3.46
N SER A 129 -17.04 4.38 -4.60
CA SER A 129 -18.21 4.21 -5.47
C SER A 129 -19.27 3.34 -4.78
N ASP A 130 -20.56 3.60 -5.04
CA ASP A 130 -21.67 2.81 -4.48
C ASP A 130 -21.54 1.30 -4.76
N GLU A 131 -21.02 0.96 -5.93
CA GLU A 131 -20.71 -0.42 -6.31
C GLU A 131 -19.66 -1.02 -5.38
N ASN A 132 -18.54 -0.32 -5.14
CA ASN A 132 -17.49 -0.79 -4.26
C ASN A 132 -17.93 -0.81 -2.79
N ILE A 133 -18.70 0.19 -2.32
CA ILE A 133 -19.27 0.18 -0.97
C ILE A 133 -20.10 -1.09 -0.76
N THR A 134 -21.00 -1.39 -1.70
CA THR A 134 -21.88 -2.56 -1.60
C THR A 134 -21.09 -3.86 -1.65
N LYS A 135 -20.09 -3.99 -2.53
CA LYS A 135 -19.19 -5.16 -2.57
C LYS A 135 -18.42 -5.34 -1.26
N CYS A 136 -17.83 -4.28 -0.72
CA CYS A 136 -17.01 -4.35 0.48
C CYS A 136 -17.85 -4.74 1.70
N ILE A 137 -19.04 -4.16 1.88
CA ILE A 137 -19.97 -4.53 2.95
C ILE A 137 -20.36 -6.00 2.86
N LEU A 138 -20.76 -6.49 1.68
CA LEU A 138 -21.13 -7.89 1.49
C LEU A 138 -19.97 -8.84 1.84
N LYS A 139 -18.73 -8.51 1.43
CA LYS A 139 -17.54 -9.29 1.79
C LYS A 139 -17.31 -9.32 3.29
N LEU A 140 -17.38 -8.18 3.97
CA LEU A 140 -17.20 -8.06 5.41
C LEU A 140 -18.27 -8.86 6.18
N GLU A 141 -19.55 -8.69 5.84
CA GLU A 141 -20.67 -9.41 6.47
C GLU A 141 -20.55 -10.92 6.27
N SER A 142 -20.18 -11.38 5.08
CA SER A 142 -20.01 -12.82 4.79
C SER A 142 -18.82 -13.47 5.52
N SER A 143 -17.85 -12.68 5.98
CA SER A 143 -16.59 -13.19 6.55
C SER A 143 -16.46 -12.98 8.06
N VAL A 144 -17.36 -12.20 8.69
CA VAL A 144 -17.21 -11.80 10.11
C VAL A 144 -17.39 -12.95 11.10
N GLU A 145 -18.20 -13.96 10.78
CA GLU A 145 -18.44 -15.10 11.67
C GLU A 145 -17.18 -15.96 11.84
N ASP A 146 -16.46 -16.19 10.74
CA ASP A 146 -15.21 -16.95 10.69
C ASP A 146 -13.98 -16.14 11.09
N ALA A 147 -14.12 -14.82 11.27
CA ALA A 147 -13.02 -13.95 11.63
C ALA A 147 -12.51 -14.23 13.05
N ASN A 148 -11.20 -14.05 13.23
CA ASN A 148 -10.58 -14.02 14.56
C ASN A 148 -11.29 -12.95 15.43
N ASP A 149 -11.55 -13.27 16.70
CA ASP A 149 -12.23 -12.39 17.65
C ASP A 149 -11.57 -11.01 17.80
N LEU A 150 -10.24 -10.91 17.63
CA LEU A 150 -9.52 -9.63 17.62
C LEU A 150 -9.91 -8.73 16.43
N LYS A 151 -10.29 -9.31 15.29
CA LYS A 151 -10.69 -8.55 14.09
C LYS A 151 -12.17 -8.17 14.10
N LYS A 152 -13.05 -8.91 14.77
CA LYS A 152 -14.52 -8.68 14.76
C LYS A 152 -14.95 -7.23 15.06
N PRO A 153 -14.34 -6.51 16.03
CA PRO A 153 -14.64 -5.09 16.23
C PRO A 153 -14.30 -4.23 15.01
N LEU A 154 -13.19 -4.51 14.33
CA LEU A 154 -12.75 -3.78 13.13
C LEU A 154 -13.65 -4.06 11.92
N PHE A 155 -14.16 -5.29 11.78
CA PHE A 155 -15.19 -5.61 10.76
C PHE A 155 -16.41 -4.71 10.91
N SER A 156 -16.91 -4.60 12.14
CA SER A 156 -18.08 -3.77 12.46
C SER A 156 -17.80 -2.29 12.16
N GLU A 157 -16.59 -1.82 12.42
CA GLU A 157 -16.21 -0.44 12.17
C GLU A 157 -16.05 -0.14 10.67
N LEU A 158 -15.43 -1.03 9.89
CA LEU A 158 -15.34 -0.88 8.43
C LEU A 158 -16.72 -0.83 7.77
N ILE A 159 -17.68 -1.64 8.23
CA ILE A 159 -19.05 -1.59 7.72
C ILE A 159 -19.65 -0.20 7.95
N LYS A 160 -19.45 0.41 9.14
CA LYS A 160 -19.93 1.77 9.42
C LYS A 160 -19.23 2.81 8.55
N ILE A 161 -17.91 2.73 8.39
CA ILE A 161 -17.15 3.61 7.50
C ILE A 161 -17.73 3.56 6.09
N PHE A 162 -17.95 2.36 5.54
CA PHE A 162 -18.55 2.18 4.23
C PHE A 162 -19.98 2.71 4.11
N LEU A 163 -20.81 2.53 5.13
CA LEU A 163 -22.16 3.10 5.18
C LEU A 163 -22.15 4.63 5.24
N SER A 164 -21.16 5.23 5.92
CA SER A 164 -21.06 6.70 6.04
C SER A 164 -20.84 7.40 4.69
N PHE A 165 -20.17 6.74 3.73
CA PHE A 165 -20.04 7.26 2.36
C PHE A 165 -21.38 7.30 1.60
N LYS A 166 -22.36 6.47 1.96
CA LYS A 166 -23.72 6.52 1.38
C LYS A 166 -24.55 7.67 1.95
N GLU A 167 -24.33 8.00 3.22
CA GLU A 167 -25.05 9.08 3.90
C GLU A 167 -24.51 10.46 3.51
N ASN A 168 -23.23 10.54 3.15
CA ASN A 168 -22.57 11.74 2.64
C ASN A 168 -21.90 11.45 1.28
N PRO A 169 -22.67 11.34 0.18
CA PRO A 169 -22.06 11.23 -1.14
C PRO A 169 -21.20 12.48 -1.37
N ALA A 170 -19.92 12.31 -1.68
CA ALA A 170 -19.00 13.42 -1.93
C ALA A 170 -19.64 14.41 -2.93
N GLU A 171 -19.73 15.69 -2.53
CA GLU A 171 -20.32 16.79 -3.32
C GLU A 171 -19.67 16.96 -4.71
#